data_AF-A0A2R6HBR0-F1
#
_entry.id   AF-A0A2R6HBR0-F1
#
_cell.length_a   1.000
_cell.length_b   1.000
_cell.length_c   1.000
_cell.angle_alpha   90.00
_cell.angle_beta   90.00
_cell.angle_gamma   90.00
#
_symmetry.space_group_name_H-M   'P 1'
#
loop_
_entity.id
_entity.type
_entity.pdbx_description
1 polymer ?
#
loop_
_entity_poly.entity_id
_entity_poly.type
_entity_poly.pdbx_seq_one_letter_code
_entity_poly.pdbx_strand_id
1 'polypeptide(L)'
;MLVRGTARAAVLLGALAFVPAASAHGGGDVSIGGIVVHQWYALVPLLVGIAAVVASASLPRLLRPEYAHYGLYGVAAGLVVAVVGAIGLVQLSPYEWFTTQPPIPRALHDPLMLLAGLLIALGSAVVGRLHWPRRPRYAGLGILLGLWVAYPGFAVLGVYTETNPLGYLIVLALPLALGYVLWRDARGVFGQLRADRTATRFGIGVGLLGVVFFLFSTGMVTVVPDDGVGLSWSQGFVRSFPVLGPLVVWPALEVWMPSVPFSGMLSVGTVVLVGTLGALIGLNAALVASRWLKATASETSGSTAGVVGIAAPQACCCCGPLLSQVGVVVLGPSLGAPLYLLFADPSSSIGSLFFVASVAVLTAVVIRAGRSPPSPSADECALPA
;
A
#
# COMPACT_ATOMS: atom_id res chain seq x y z
N MET A 1 25.94 24.03 24.97
CA MET A 1 25.17 23.01 24.21
C MET A 1 24.00 22.41 25.01
N LEU A 2 24.10 22.24 26.33
CA LEU A 2 23.01 21.71 27.18
C LEU A 2 21.71 22.56 27.19
N VAL A 3 21.80 23.90 27.13
CA VAL A 3 20.64 24.81 27.20
C VAL A 3 19.72 24.72 25.96
N ARG A 4 20.25 24.31 24.81
CA ARG A 4 19.44 24.10 23.59
C ARG A 4 18.65 22.79 23.61
N GLY A 5 19.11 21.80 24.39
CA GLY A 5 18.41 20.52 24.58
C GLY A 5 17.21 20.66 25.52
N THR A 6 17.36 21.43 26.60
CA THR A 6 16.29 21.67 27.58
C THR A 6 15.17 22.53 27.00
N ALA A 7 15.48 23.54 26.18
CA ALA A 7 14.47 24.34 25.49
C ALA A 7 13.66 23.52 24.47
N ARG A 8 14.31 22.61 23.71
CA ARG A 8 13.62 21.72 22.78
C ARG A 8 12.76 20.67 23.51
N ALA A 9 13.27 20.13 24.62
CA ALA A 9 12.51 19.22 25.46
C ALA A 9 11.29 19.91 26.10
N ALA A 10 11.42 21.16 26.56
CA ALA A 10 10.33 21.95 27.11
C ALA A 10 9.30 22.36 26.05
N VAL A 11 9.72 22.65 24.81
CA VAL A 11 8.81 22.91 23.69
C VAL A 11 8.08 21.62 23.27
N LEU A 12 8.77 20.47 23.26
CA LEU A 12 8.15 19.16 22.99
C LEU A 12 7.16 18.77 24.11
N LEU A 13 7.54 18.93 25.37
CA LEU A 13 6.68 18.66 26.54
C LEU A 13 5.51 19.65 26.63
N GLY A 14 5.73 20.92 26.29
CA GLY A 14 4.68 21.94 26.19
C GLY A 14 3.71 21.65 25.04
N ALA A 15 4.20 21.21 23.88
CA ALA A 15 3.36 20.76 22.78
C ALA A 15 2.54 19.51 23.14
N LEU A 16 3.11 18.58 23.92
CA LEU A 16 2.43 17.42 24.49
C LEU A 16 1.30 17.81 25.48
N ALA A 17 1.42 18.95 26.17
CA ALA A 17 0.37 19.43 27.08
C ALA A 17 -0.85 20.03 26.37
N PHE A 18 -0.71 20.43 25.09
CA PHE A 18 -1.83 20.86 24.25
C PHE A 18 -2.49 19.71 23.47
N VAL A 19 -1.91 18.51 23.53
CA VAL A 19 -2.60 17.29 23.08
C VAL A 19 -3.54 16.88 24.21
N PRO A 20 -4.88 16.91 24.02
CA PRO A 20 -5.80 16.46 25.05
C PRO A 20 -5.40 15.05 25.50
N ALA A 21 -5.43 14.80 26.81
CA ALA A 21 -5.07 13.50 27.38
C ALA A 21 -5.89 12.40 26.70
N ALA A 22 -5.25 11.72 25.75
CA ALA A 22 -5.85 10.64 24.99
C ALA A 22 -6.06 9.47 25.94
N SER A 23 -7.32 9.12 26.17
CA SER A 23 -7.64 7.88 26.87
C SER A 23 -7.11 6.72 26.02
N ALA A 24 -6.06 6.06 26.48
CA ALA A 24 -5.46 4.88 25.86
C ALA A 24 -6.41 3.65 25.85
N HIS A 25 -7.65 3.83 26.33
CA HIS A 25 -8.70 2.81 26.39
C HIS A 25 -9.94 3.18 25.56
N GLY A 26 -9.85 4.16 24.65
CA GLY A 26 -10.95 4.54 23.75
C GLY A 26 -11.18 3.60 22.56
N GLY A 27 -10.85 2.31 22.68
CA GLY A 27 -11.17 1.31 21.66
C GLY A 27 -12.59 0.82 21.89
N GLY A 28 -13.48 0.94 20.90
CA GLY A 28 -14.85 0.48 21.10
C GLY A 28 -14.96 -1.04 21.18
N ASP A 29 -16.01 -1.47 21.85
CA ASP A 29 -16.32 -2.86 22.13
C ASP A 29 -17.18 -3.42 21.00
N VAL A 30 -16.75 -4.53 20.41
CA VAL A 30 -17.56 -5.27 19.43
C VAL A 30 -17.99 -6.58 20.06
N SER A 31 -19.30 -6.82 20.15
CA SER A 31 -19.85 -8.08 20.64
C SER A 31 -20.08 -9.05 19.48
N ILE A 32 -19.28 -10.11 19.40
CA ILE A 32 -19.44 -11.18 18.41
C ILE A 32 -19.98 -12.42 19.13
N GLY A 33 -21.23 -12.80 18.85
CA GLY A 33 -21.84 -14.01 19.45
C GLY A 33 -21.91 -14.00 20.98
N GLY A 34 -22.01 -12.82 21.60
CA GLY A 34 -22.04 -12.64 23.07
C GLY A 34 -20.66 -12.50 23.73
N ILE A 35 -19.57 -12.59 22.95
CA ILE A 35 -18.20 -12.33 23.42
C ILE A 35 -17.83 -10.89 23.07
N VAL A 36 -17.52 -10.09 24.08
CA VAL A 36 -17.01 -8.72 23.89
C VAL A 36 -15.53 -8.80 23.50
N VAL A 37 -15.22 -8.36 22.28
CA VAL A 37 -13.86 -8.30 21.76
C VAL A 37 -13.44 -6.84 21.71
N HIS A 38 -12.39 -6.50 22.45
CA HIS A 38 -11.81 -5.17 22.45
C HIS A 38 -10.86 -4.99 21.25
N GLN A 39 -10.93 -3.83 20.58
CA GLN A 39 -10.08 -3.50 19.43
C GLN A 39 -8.57 -3.70 19.68
N TRP A 40 -8.09 -3.44 20.91
CA TRP A 40 -6.68 -3.56 21.26
C TRP A 40 -6.15 -5.01 21.19
N TYR A 41 -7.01 -6.03 21.26
CA TYR A 41 -6.58 -7.42 21.11
C TYR A 41 -5.95 -7.68 19.75
N ALA A 42 -6.36 -6.96 18.71
CA ALA A 42 -5.77 -7.07 17.37
C ALA A 42 -4.40 -6.37 17.27
N LEU A 43 -4.04 -5.50 18.21
CA LEU A 43 -2.70 -4.90 18.30
C LEU A 43 -1.64 -5.93 18.68
N VAL A 44 -1.99 -6.94 19.49
CA VAL A 44 -1.08 -8.00 19.92
C VAL A 44 -0.51 -8.79 18.74
N PRO A 45 -1.31 -9.43 17.86
CA PRO A 45 -0.78 -10.11 16.70
C PRO A 45 -0.05 -9.16 15.74
N LEU A 46 -0.47 -7.89 15.61
CA LEU A 46 0.26 -6.92 14.81
C LEU A 46 1.70 -6.73 15.33
N LEU A 47 1.85 -6.45 16.62
CA LEU A 47 3.16 -6.25 17.26
C LEU A 47 4.00 -7.53 17.26
N VAL A 48 3.40 -8.69 17.53
CA VAL A 48 4.09 -9.99 17.46
C VAL A 48 4.59 -10.26 16.05
N GLY A 49 3.78 -9.98 15.03
CA GLY A 49 4.17 -10.13 13.63
C GLY A 49 5.34 -9.20 13.25
N ILE A 50 5.28 -7.92 13.65
CA ILE A 50 6.38 -6.96 13.44
C ILE A 50 7.65 -7.43 14.15
N ALA A 51 7.55 -7.84 15.42
CA ALA A 51 8.68 -8.35 16.18
C ALA A 51 9.29 -9.60 15.52
N ALA A 52 8.46 -10.53 15.03
CA ALA A 52 8.90 -11.70 14.30
C ALA A 52 9.61 -11.34 13.00
N VAL A 53 9.13 -10.35 12.24
CA VAL A 53 9.80 -9.84 11.04
C VAL A 53 11.17 -9.25 11.40
N VAL A 54 11.24 -8.39 12.41
CA VAL A 54 12.49 -7.73 12.84
C VAL A 54 13.50 -8.76 13.35
N ALA A 55 13.06 -9.70 14.19
CA ALA A 55 13.92 -10.77 14.71
C ALA A 55 14.43 -11.66 13.57
N SER A 56 13.55 -12.09 12.65
CA SER A 56 13.90 -12.95 11.52
C SER A 56 14.81 -12.25 10.50
N ALA A 57 14.61 -10.95 10.28
CA ALA A 57 15.49 -10.15 9.43
C ALA A 57 16.87 -9.91 10.06
N SER A 58 16.95 -9.92 11.39
CA SER A 58 18.19 -9.75 12.14
C SER A 58 18.95 -11.07 12.35
N LEU A 59 18.25 -12.21 12.28
CA LEU A 59 18.78 -13.54 12.57
C LEU A 59 20.04 -13.91 11.75
N PRO A 60 20.11 -13.68 10.43
CA PRO A 60 21.29 -14.02 9.64
C PRO A 60 22.52 -13.16 10.00
N ARG A 61 22.30 -12.00 10.63
CA ARG A 61 23.36 -11.10 11.11
C ARG A 61 23.86 -11.48 12.50
N LEU A 62 22.95 -11.93 13.37
CA LEU A 62 23.26 -12.23 14.76
C LEU A 62 23.86 -13.63 14.96
N LEU A 63 23.45 -14.59 14.14
CA LEU A 63 23.89 -15.98 14.26
C LEU A 63 24.90 -16.34 13.17
N ARG A 64 24.42 -16.65 11.96
CA ARG A 64 25.25 -17.00 10.79
C ARG A 64 24.56 -16.67 9.47
N PRO A 65 25.29 -16.30 8.41
CA PRO A 65 24.75 -16.01 7.09
C PRO A 65 24.05 -17.22 6.43
N GLU A 66 24.41 -18.45 6.81
CA GLU A 66 23.76 -19.70 6.36
C GLU A 66 22.24 -19.74 6.66
N TYR A 67 21.79 -19.00 7.68
CA TYR A 67 20.38 -18.95 8.07
C TYR A 67 19.53 -17.96 7.25
N ALA A 68 20.06 -17.35 6.20
CA ALA A 68 19.33 -16.37 5.37
C ALA A 68 17.99 -16.89 4.83
N HIS A 69 17.95 -18.16 4.42
CA HIS A 69 16.72 -18.80 3.93
C HIS A 69 15.66 -18.91 5.03
N TYR A 70 16.07 -19.32 6.24
CA TYR A 70 15.18 -19.38 7.40
C TYR A 70 14.71 -17.99 7.84
N GLY A 71 15.57 -16.97 7.72
CA GLY A 71 15.20 -15.57 7.95
C GLY A 71 14.08 -15.11 7.02
N LEU A 72 14.11 -15.52 5.73
CA LEU A 72 13.06 -15.19 4.77
C LEU A 72 11.71 -15.82 5.13
N TYR A 73 11.71 -17.10 5.53
CA TYR A 73 10.50 -17.79 6.00
C TYR A 73 9.95 -17.17 7.27
N GLY A 74 10.83 -16.80 8.21
CA GLY A 74 10.45 -16.10 9.43
C GLY A 74 9.85 -14.72 9.15
N VAL A 75 10.40 -13.96 8.20
CA VAL A 75 9.81 -12.70 7.73
C VAL A 75 8.45 -12.92 7.08
N ALA A 76 8.29 -13.95 6.24
CA ALA A 76 7.01 -14.26 5.62
C ALA A 76 5.95 -14.62 6.67
N ALA A 77 6.29 -15.47 7.64
CA ALA A 77 5.40 -15.84 8.74
C ALA A 77 5.04 -14.63 9.61
N GLY A 78 6.02 -13.80 9.96
CA GLY A 78 5.79 -12.57 10.73
C GLY A 78 4.90 -11.58 9.98
N LEU A 79 5.06 -11.44 8.66
CA LEU A 79 4.18 -10.62 7.81
C LEU A 79 2.74 -11.12 7.82
N VAL A 80 2.52 -12.44 7.71
CA VAL A 80 1.17 -13.02 7.79
C VAL A 80 0.52 -12.68 9.13
N VAL A 81 1.23 -12.90 10.24
CA VAL A 81 0.73 -12.58 11.58
C VAL A 81 0.45 -11.09 11.74
N ALA A 82 1.35 -10.23 11.23
CA ALA A 82 1.18 -8.78 11.25
C ALA A 82 -0.06 -8.33 10.47
N VAL A 83 -0.28 -8.90 9.28
CA VAL A 83 -1.45 -8.57 8.45
C VAL A 83 -2.74 -9.07 9.08
N VAL A 84 -2.77 -10.25 9.69
CA VAL A 84 -3.95 -10.70 10.45
C VAL A 84 -4.27 -9.73 11.59
N GLY A 85 -3.27 -9.26 12.33
CA GLY A 85 -3.48 -8.24 13.36
C GLY A 85 -3.94 -6.89 12.80
N ALA A 86 -3.35 -6.45 11.68
CA ALA A 86 -3.76 -5.23 11.00
C ALA A 86 -5.21 -5.29 10.50
N ILE A 87 -5.62 -6.42 9.92
CA ILE A 87 -7.01 -6.68 9.50
C ILE A 87 -7.93 -6.62 10.73
N GLY A 88 -7.58 -7.30 11.81
CA GLY A 88 -8.35 -7.26 13.05
C GLY A 88 -8.53 -5.84 13.59
N LEU A 89 -7.48 -5.02 13.57
CA LEU A 89 -7.54 -3.63 14.04
C LEU A 89 -8.49 -2.76 13.21
N VAL A 90 -8.52 -2.97 11.90
CA VAL A 90 -9.41 -2.22 10.99
C VAL A 90 -10.85 -2.74 11.06
N GLN A 91 -11.05 -4.04 11.27
CA GLN A 91 -12.38 -4.64 11.32
C GLN A 91 -13.08 -4.43 12.68
N LEU A 92 -12.31 -4.32 13.76
CA LEU A 92 -12.84 -4.09 15.11
C LEU A 92 -12.96 -2.60 15.46
N SER A 93 -12.58 -1.68 14.57
CA SER A 93 -12.72 -0.25 14.82
C SER A 93 -14.18 0.17 14.62
N PRO A 94 -14.87 0.69 15.65
CA PRO A 94 -16.21 1.24 15.48
C PRO A 94 -16.13 2.49 14.60
N TYR A 95 -16.92 2.53 13.54
CA TYR A 95 -16.87 3.63 12.58
C TYR A 95 -18.05 4.57 12.75
N GLU A 96 -17.83 5.78 13.26
CA GLU A 96 -18.82 6.87 13.24
C GLU A 96 -18.63 7.74 11.99
N TRP A 97 -19.16 7.27 10.85
CA TRP A 97 -19.10 7.98 9.57
C TRP A 97 -19.92 9.27 9.52
N PHE A 98 -20.85 9.46 10.44
CA PHE A 98 -21.91 10.45 10.30
C PHE A 98 -21.59 11.85 10.82
N THR A 99 -20.54 12.01 11.61
CA THR A 99 -20.34 13.25 12.40
C THR A 99 -19.12 14.07 12.00
N THR A 100 -18.19 13.50 11.21
CA THR A 100 -16.90 14.15 10.93
C THR A 100 -16.86 14.75 9.53
N GLN A 101 -16.62 16.06 9.44
CA GLN A 101 -16.44 16.75 8.15
C GLN A 101 -15.03 16.49 7.59
N PRO A 102 -14.88 16.30 6.26
CA PRO A 102 -13.56 16.19 5.66
C PRO A 102 -12.77 17.49 5.84
N PRO A 103 -11.44 17.43 6.04
CA PRO A 103 -10.61 18.62 6.30
C PRO A 103 -10.52 19.56 5.10
N ILE A 104 -10.81 19.06 3.88
CA ILE A 104 -10.83 19.85 2.65
C ILE A 104 -12.30 20.00 2.21
N PRO A 105 -12.79 21.24 1.97
CA PRO A 105 -14.12 21.46 1.44
C PRO A 105 -14.33 20.73 0.12
N ARG A 106 -15.46 20.02 -0.03
CA ARG A 106 -15.75 19.24 -1.26
C ARG A 106 -15.69 20.09 -2.54
N ALA A 107 -16.08 21.36 -2.47
CA ALA A 107 -16.03 22.29 -3.60
C ALA A 107 -14.61 22.58 -4.12
N LEU A 108 -13.57 22.44 -3.29
CA LEU A 108 -12.17 22.62 -3.70
C LEU A 108 -11.53 21.33 -4.20
N HIS A 109 -12.20 20.19 -4.04
CA HIS A 109 -11.63 18.88 -4.33
C HIS A 109 -11.35 18.69 -5.82
N ASP A 110 -12.35 18.91 -6.66
CA ASP A 110 -12.27 18.75 -8.11
C ASP A 110 -11.24 19.69 -8.76
N PRO A 111 -11.21 21.02 -8.46
CA PRO A 111 -10.19 21.89 -9.03
C PRO A 111 -8.77 21.57 -8.54
N LEU A 112 -8.60 21.14 -7.28
CA LEU A 112 -7.29 20.71 -6.77
C LEU A 112 -6.81 19.42 -7.45
N MET A 113 -7.69 18.45 -7.68
CA MET A 113 -7.38 17.22 -8.42
C MET A 113 -6.96 17.52 -9.85
N LEU A 114 -7.71 18.38 -10.54
CA LEU A 114 -7.39 18.82 -11.88
C LEU A 114 -6.02 19.50 -11.94
N LEU A 115 -5.76 20.46 -11.04
CA LEU A 115 -4.49 21.17 -10.96
C LEU A 115 -3.32 20.21 -10.66
N ALA A 116 -3.46 19.35 -9.65
CA ALA A 116 -2.42 18.41 -9.27
C ALA A 116 -2.10 17.42 -10.40
N GLY A 117 -3.14 16.84 -11.02
CA GLY A 117 -2.96 15.91 -12.13
C GLY A 117 -2.33 16.57 -13.37
N LEU A 118 -2.72 17.81 -13.69
CA LEU A 118 -2.09 18.59 -14.77
C LEU A 118 -0.63 18.90 -14.47
N LEU A 119 -0.29 19.31 -13.24
CA LEU A 119 1.08 19.55 -12.83
C LEU A 119 1.93 18.28 -12.92
N ILE A 120 1.40 17.14 -12.50
CA ILE A 120 2.07 15.84 -12.63
C ILE A 120 2.27 15.49 -14.11
N ALA A 121 1.26 15.66 -14.95
CA ALA A 121 1.34 15.32 -16.38
C ALA A 121 2.34 16.21 -17.12
N LEU A 122 2.22 17.53 -16.95
CA LEU A 122 3.12 18.51 -17.58
C LEU A 122 4.54 18.39 -17.04
N GLY A 123 4.69 18.26 -15.71
CA GLY A 123 5.98 18.05 -15.06
C GLY A 123 6.65 16.77 -15.57
N SER A 124 5.91 15.68 -15.69
CA SER A 124 6.42 14.42 -16.24
C SER A 124 6.81 14.53 -17.71
N ALA A 125 6.05 15.29 -18.51
CA ALA A 125 6.39 15.54 -19.91
C ALA A 125 7.70 16.34 -20.04
N VAL A 126 7.84 17.42 -19.25
CA VAL A 126 9.02 18.29 -19.26
C VAL A 126 10.24 17.54 -18.72
N VAL A 127 10.16 16.98 -17.51
CA VAL A 127 11.26 16.23 -16.89
C VAL A 127 11.61 15.02 -17.73
N GLY A 128 10.60 14.29 -18.23
CA GLY A 128 10.77 13.13 -19.09
C GLY A 128 11.54 13.45 -20.38
N ARG A 129 11.20 14.57 -21.03
CA ARG A 129 11.86 15.02 -22.26
C ARG A 129 13.28 15.53 -22.00
N LEU A 130 13.52 16.22 -20.88
CA LEU A 130 14.83 16.78 -20.55
C LEU A 130 15.81 15.72 -20.04
N HIS A 131 15.39 14.84 -19.13
CA HIS A 131 16.28 13.84 -18.51
C HIS A 131 16.36 12.54 -19.31
N TRP A 132 15.31 12.15 -20.03
CA TRP A 132 15.25 10.88 -20.76
C TRP A 132 14.75 11.02 -22.21
N PRO A 133 15.42 11.83 -23.07
CA PRO A 133 14.97 12.10 -24.43
C PRO A 133 14.86 10.83 -25.32
N ARG A 134 15.69 9.82 -25.05
CA ARG A 134 15.67 8.52 -25.77
C ARG A 134 14.65 7.51 -25.22
N ARG A 135 13.90 7.86 -24.17
CA ARG A 135 12.94 6.97 -23.50
C ARG A 135 11.60 7.70 -23.23
N PRO A 136 10.86 8.07 -24.28
CA PRO A 136 9.60 8.83 -24.15
C PRO A 136 8.54 8.09 -23.31
N ARG A 137 8.66 6.77 -23.20
CA ARG A 137 7.80 5.92 -22.35
C ARG A 137 7.70 6.35 -20.88
N TYR A 138 8.73 6.98 -20.30
CA TYR A 138 8.63 7.50 -18.92
C TYR A 138 7.78 8.76 -18.82
N ALA A 139 7.91 9.66 -19.80
CA ALA A 139 7.03 10.82 -19.93
C ALA A 139 5.58 10.36 -20.13
N GLY A 140 5.35 9.39 -21.01
CA GLY A 140 4.02 8.81 -21.26
C GLY A 140 3.39 8.20 -20.00
N LEU A 141 4.16 7.40 -19.23
CA LEU A 141 3.67 6.85 -17.96
C LEU A 141 3.33 7.94 -16.96
N GLY A 142 4.17 8.98 -16.82
CA GLY A 142 3.89 10.10 -15.92
C GLY A 142 2.69 10.95 -16.34
N ILE A 143 2.48 11.15 -17.65
CA ILE A 143 1.26 11.79 -18.18
C ILE A 143 0.02 10.95 -17.82
N LEU A 144 0.09 9.62 -18.00
CA LEU A 144 -1.02 8.73 -17.68
C LEU A 144 -1.35 8.73 -16.18
N LEU A 145 -0.33 8.75 -15.32
CA LEU A 145 -0.49 8.90 -13.88
C LEU A 145 -1.08 10.28 -13.51
N GLY A 146 -0.67 11.35 -14.18
CA GLY A 146 -1.28 12.68 -14.02
C GLY A 146 -2.75 12.70 -14.45
N LEU A 147 -3.08 12.04 -15.56
CA LEU A 147 -4.46 11.88 -16.03
C LEU A 147 -5.33 11.09 -15.05
N TRP A 148 -4.78 10.05 -14.41
CA TRP A 148 -5.47 9.32 -13.36
C TRP A 148 -5.94 10.24 -12.22
N VAL A 149 -5.07 11.18 -11.80
CA VAL A 149 -5.39 12.16 -10.74
C VAL A 149 -6.31 13.26 -11.25
N ALA A 150 -6.11 13.74 -12.48
CA ALA A 150 -6.88 14.84 -13.05
C ALA A 150 -8.32 14.45 -13.42
N TYR A 151 -8.57 13.18 -13.72
CA TYR A 151 -9.82 12.74 -14.35
C TYR A 151 -11.10 13.11 -13.57
N PRO A 152 -11.20 12.89 -12.24
CA PRO A 152 -12.35 13.38 -11.47
C PRO A 152 -12.51 14.91 -11.55
N GLY A 153 -11.39 15.63 -11.57
CA GLY A 153 -11.35 17.09 -11.67
C GLY A 153 -11.84 17.65 -13.01
N PHE A 154 -12.00 16.83 -14.05
CA PHE A 154 -12.67 17.25 -15.29
C PHE A 154 -14.16 17.55 -15.12
N ALA A 155 -14.73 17.29 -13.94
CA ALA A 155 -16.06 17.76 -13.56
C ALA A 155 -16.16 19.30 -13.61
N VAL A 156 -15.08 20.00 -13.25
CA VAL A 156 -15.01 21.48 -13.31
C VAL A 156 -15.21 21.99 -14.75
N LEU A 157 -14.83 21.19 -15.74
CA LEU A 157 -14.97 21.51 -17.16
C LEU A 157 -16.26 20.97 -17.79
N GLY A 158 -17.10 20.27 -17.01
CA GLY A 158 -18.32 19.61 -17.51
C GLY A 158 -18.06 18.39 -18.40
N VAL A 159 -16.85 17.82 -18.36
CA VAL A 159 -16.45 16.68 -19.22
C VAL A 159 -16.52 15.34 -18.49
N TYR A 160 -16.36 15.35 -17.16
CA TYR A 160 -16.43 14.15 -16.34
C TYR A 160 -17.84 13.56 -16.34
N THR A 161 -17.93 12.27 -16.63
CA THR A 161 -19.11 11.45 -16.35
C THR A 161 -18.65 10.12 -15.76
N GLU A 162 -19.48 9.55 -14.89
CA GLU A 162 -19.16 8.29 -14.21
C GLU A 162 -19.06 7.10 -15.19
N THR A 163 -19.59 7.24 -16.40
CA THR A 163 -19.58 6.23 -17.48
C THR A 163 -18.74 6.65 -18.69
N ASN A 164 -17.90 7.69 -18.58
CA ASN A 164 -17.12 8.17 -19.71
C ASN A 164 -16.10 7.10 -20.17
N PRO A 165 -16.02 6.78 -21.49
CA PRO A 165 -15.04 5.84 -22.02
C PRO A 165 -13.59 6.23 -21.71
N LEU A 166 -13.30 7.53 -21.56
CA LEU A 166 -11.96 8.02 -21.21
C LEU A 166 -11.49 7.47 -19.86
N GLY A 167 -12.37 7.41 -18.85
CA GLY A 167 -12.01 6.90 -17.53
C GLY A 167 -11.66 5.41 -17.56
N TYR A 168 -12.44 4.58 -18.28
CA TYR A 168 -12.10 3.17 -18.50
C TYR A 168 -10.76 3.00 -19.23
N LEU A 169 -10.51 3.85 -20.24
CA LEU A 169 -9.26 3.82 -20.98
C LEU A 169 -8.07 4.17 -20.08
N ILE A 170 -8.18 5.18 -19.22
CA ILE A 170 -7.13 5.54 -18.26
C ILE A 170 -6.85 4.37 -17.31
N VAL A 171 -7.91 3.75 -16.77
CA VAL A 171 -7.78 2.63 -15.82
C VAL A 171 -7.08 1.43 -16.44
N LEU A 172 -7.46 1.05 -17.66
CA LEU A 172 -6.88 -0.10 -18.37
C LEU A 172 -5.52 0.20 -19.01
N ALA A 173 -5.28 1.45 -19.43
CA ALA A 173 -4.00 1.84 -20.00
C ALA A 173 -2.88 1.79 -18.95
N LEU A 174 -3.17 2.03 -17.67
CA LEU A 174 -2.16 2.05 -16.61
C LEU A 174 -1.42 0.70 -16.45
N PRO A 175 -2.08 -0.45 -16.20
CA PRO A 175 -1.39 -1.73 -16.10
C PRO A 175 -0.67 -2.12 -17.40
N LEU A 176 -1.24 -1.77 -18.56
CA LEU A 176 -0.62 -2.02 -19.86
C LEU A 176 0.67 -1.21 -20.05
N ALA A 177 0.64 0.08 -19.72
CA ALA A 177 1.80 0.97 -19.80
C ALA A 177 2.89 0.53 -18.81
N LEU A 178 2.52 0.17 -17.58
CA LEU A 178 3.44 -0.38 -16.59
C LEU A 178 4.08 -1.68 -17.09
N GLY A 179 3.27 -2.63 -17.56
CA GLY A 179 3.73 -3.89 -18.13
C GLY A 179 4.70 -3.67 -19.30
N TYR A 180 4.36 -2.76 -20.22
CA TYR A 180 5.23 -2.40 -21.35
C TYR A 180 6.57 -1.81 -20.89
N VAL A 181 6.54 -0.83 -19.97
CA VAL A 181 7.75 -0.19 -19.45
C VAL A 181 8.63 -1.20 -18.72
N LEU A 182 8.06 -2.00 -17.83
CA LEU A 182 8.78 -3.03 -17.09
C LEU A 182 9.34 -4.11 -18.02
N TRP A 183 8.58 -4.56 -19.00
CA TRP A 183 9.06 -5.52 -19.99
C TRP A 183 10.22 -4.97 -20.80
N ARG A 184 10.17 -3.70 -21.21
CA ARG A 184 11.21 -3.11 -22.05
C ARG A 184 12.48 -2.78 -21.29
N ASP A 185 12.37 -2.31 -20.06
CA ASP A 185 13.50 -1.77 -19.28
C ASP A 185 13.97 -2.64 -18.12
N ALA A 186 13.18 -3.60 -17.68
CA ALA A 186 13.49 -4.51 -16.58
C ALA A 186 13.42 -5.99 -17.00
N ARG A 187 13.50 -6.31 -18.30
CA ARG A 187 13.49 -7.70 -18.80
C ARG A 187 14.51 -8.61 -18.11
N GLY A 188 15.72 -8.07 -17.86
CA GLY A 188 16.78 -8.78 -17.16
C GLY A 188 16.40 -9.18 -15.73
N VAL A 189 15.63 -8.32 -15.03
CA VAL A 189 15.11 -8.62 -13.69
C VAL A 189 14.19 -9.83 -13.71
N PHE A 190 13.26 -9.89 -14.67
CA PHE A 190 12.36 -11.04 -14.79
C PHE A 190 13.12 -12.33 -15.07
N GLY A 191 14.19 -12.27 -15.89
CA GLY A 191 15.07 -13.41 -16.11
C GLY A 191 15.76 -13.88 -14.83
N GLN A 192 16.31 -12.95 -14.05
CA GLN A 192 16.96 -13.23 -12.77
C GLN A 192 15.98 -13.79 -11.72
N LEU A 193 14.81 -13.18 -11.57
CA LEU A 193 13.79 -13.64 -10.63
C LEU A 193 13.24 -15.01 -11.02
N ARG A 194 13.08 -15.29 -12.32
CA ARG A 194 12.64 -16.61 -12.78
C ARG A 194 13.63 -17.72 -12.44
N ALA A 195 14.93 -17.41 -12.36
CA ALA A 195 15.95 -18.34 -11.88
C ALA A 195 15.89 -18.53 -10.35
N ASP A 196 15.55 -17.48 -9.60
CA ASP A 196 15.42 -17.48 -8.14
C ASP A 196 13.97 -17.77 -7.68
N ARG A 197 13.62 -19.07 -7.63
CA ARG A 197 12.27 -19.52 -7.26
C ARG A 197 11.87 -19.12 -5.83
N THR A 198 12.82 -19.06 -4.91
CA THR A 198 12.55 -18.72 -3.50
C THR A 198 12.16 -17.26 -3.38
N ALA A 199 12.93 -16.36 -3.99
CA ALA A 199 12.61 -14.94 -4.03
C ALA A 199 11.27 -14.66 -4.75
N THR A 200 11.01 -15.38 -5.86
CA THR A 200 9.75 -15.26 -6.58
C THR A 200 8.55 -15.69 -5.74
N ARG A 201 8.62 -16.84 -5.06
CA ARG A 201 7.53 -17.31 -4.18
C ARG A 201 7.28 -16.34 -3.03
N PHE A 202 8.36 -15.82 -2.43
CA PHE A 202 8.25 -14.80 -1.39
C PHE A 202 7.56 -13.54 -1.92
N GLY A 203 7.98 -13.04 -3.08
CA GLY A 203 7.34 -11.88 -3.72
C GLY A 203 5.86 -12.10 -4.03
N ILE A 204 5.49 -13.25 -4.59
CA ILE A 204 4.08 -13.63 -4.82
C ILE A 204 3.31 -13.62 -3.50
N GLY A 205 3.86 -14.23 -2.45
CA GLY A 205 3.25 -14.26 -1.13
C GLY A 205 3.02 -12.87 -0.55
N VAL A 206 4.01 -11.98 -0.60
CA VAL A 206 3.89 -10.61 -0.10
C VAL A 206 2.90 -9.79 -0.94
N GLY A 207 2.92 -9.96 -2.26
CA GLY A 207 1.95 -9.31 -3.17
C GLY A 207 0.51 -9.74 -2.86
N LEU A 208 0.25 -11.05 -2.74
CA LEU A 208 -1.05 -11.58 -2.37
C LEU A 208 -1.50 -11.12 -0.98
N LEU A 209 -0.58 -11.11 -0.01
CA LEU A 209 -0.88 -10.64 1.33
C LEU A 209 -1.25 -9.15 1.34
N GLY A 210 -0.57 -8.33 0.52
CA GLY A 210 -0.93 -6.93 0.30
C GLY A 210 -2.31 -6.74 -0.35
N VAL A 211 -2.68 -7.60 -1.32
CA VAL A 211 -4.01 -7.63 -1.92
C VAL A 211 -5.08 -7.93 -0.88
N VAL A 212 -4.88 -9.00 -0.09
CA VAL A 212 -5.82 -9.40 0.97
C VAL A 212 -5.97 -8.28 1.99
N PHE A 213 -4.85 -7.73 2.48
CA PHE A 213 -4.86 -6.61 3.40
C PHE A 213 -5.60 -5.40 2.84
N PHE A 214 -5.40 -5.04 1.56
CA PHE A 214 -6.13 -3.96 0.90
C PHE A 214 -7.64 -4.19 0.93
N LEU A 215 -8.10 -5.40 0.58
CA LEU A 215 -9.53 -5.72 0.52
C LEU A 215 -10.22 -5.56 1.88
N PHE A 216 -9.58 -6.04 2.95
CA PHE A 216 -10.10 -5.86 4.31
C PHE A 216 -9.98 -4.41 4.80
N SER A 217 -8.87 -3.75 4.48
CA SER A 217 -8.59 -2.38 4.95
C SER A 217 -9.49 -1.33 4.31
N THR A 218 -10.05 -1.60 3.13
CA THR A 218 -10.96 -0.71 2.41
C THR A 218 -12.44 -1.05 2.64
N GLY A 219 -12.73 -2.04 3.49
CA GLY A 219 -14.10 -2.52 3.73
C GLY A 219 -14.71 -3.29 2.56
N MET A 220 -13.94 -3.57 1.50
CA MET A 220 -14.37 -4.40 0.37
C MET A 220 -14.60 -5.85 0.79
N VAL A 221 -13.96 -6.30 1.87
CA VAL A 221 -14.25 -7.56 2.56
C VAL A 221 -14.38 -7.26 4.04
N THR A 222 -15.44 -7.76 4.68
CA THR A 222 -15.65 -7.70 6.12
C THR A 222 -16.09 -9.04 6.68
N VAL A 223 -15.61 -9.35 7.88
CA VAL A 223 -16.00 -10.52 8.67
C VAL A 223 -16.77 -10.15 9.95
N VAL A 224 -16.98 -8.86 10.16
CA VAL A 224 -17.73 -8.28 11.28
C VAL A 224 -18.74 -7.30 10.67
N PRO A 225 -19.87 -7.80 10.15
CA PRO A 225 -20.87 -6.95 9.52
C PRO A 225 -21.61 -6.16 10.61
N ASP A 226 -21.84 -4.86 10.35
CA ASP A 226 -22.62 -4.01 11.25
C ASP A 226 -24.06 -4.52 11.37
N ASP A 227 -24.61 -4.55 12.59
CA ASP A 227 -26.00 -4.96 12.84
C ASP A 227 -27.04 -4.01 12.19
N GLY A 228 -26.60 -2.84 11.70
CA GLY A 228 -27.43 -1.77 11.15
C GLY A 228 -27.63 -1.75 9.62
N VAL A 229 -26.98 -2.62 8.85
CA VAL A 229 -27.03 -2.58 7.36
C VAL A 229 -28.24 -3.27 6.74
N GLY A 230 -29.25 -3.67 7.53
CA GLY A 230 -30.45 -4.33 7.02
C GLY A 230 -30.19 -5.68 6.34
N LEU A 231 -29.05 -6.30 6.64
CA LEU A 231 -28.69 -7.62 6.13
C LEU A 231 -29.52 -8.68 6.85
N SER A 232 -30.15 -9.58 6.08
CA SER A 232 -30.87 -10.71 6.65
C SER A 232 -29.89 -11.80 7.04
N TRP A 233 -29.85 -12.13 8.33
CA TRP A 233 -29.06 -13.25 8.85
C TRP A 233 -29.60 -14.64 8.45
N SER A 234 -30.72 -14.68 7.73
CA SER A 234 -31.38 -15.91 7.27
C SER A 234 -31.14 -16.22 5.79
N GLN A 235 -30.73 -15.26 4.96
CA GLN A 235 -30.60 -15.46 3.52
C GLN A 235 -29.29 -14.85 3.00
N GLY A 236 -28.42 -15.70 2.45
CA GLY A 236 -27.26 -15.25 1.70
C GLY A 236 -27.65 -14.85 0.29
N PHE A 237 -26.87 -13.95 -0.32
CA PHE A 237 -27.07 -13.55 -1.70
C PHE A 237 -25.75 -13.33 -2.42
N VAL A 238 -25.79 -13.52 -3.73
CA VAL A 238 -24.76 -13.05 -4.66
C VAL A 238 -25.48 -12.18 -5.68
N ARG A 239 -25.13 -10.89 -5.75
CA ARG A 239 -25.77 -9.96 -6.69
C ARG A 239 -24.73 -9.13 -7.40
N SER A 240 -25.07 -8.73 -8.62
CA SER A 240 -24.23 -7.82 -9.40
C SER A 240 -24.89 -6.45 -9.51
N PHE A 241 -24.12 -5.40 -9.36
CA PHE A 241 -24.61 -4.02 -9.45
C PHE A 241 -23.46 -3.07 -9.83
N PRO A 242 -23.78 -1.91 -10.42
CA PRO A 242 -22.77 -0.91 -10.76
C PRO A 242 -22.23 -0.23 -9.50
N VAL A 243 -20.91 -0.13 -9.39
CA VAL A 243 -20.22 0.59 -8.31
C VAL A 243 -19.25 1.59 -8.93
N LEU A 244 -19.26 2.82 -8.44
CA LEU A 244 -18.28 3.84 -8.81
C LEU A 244 -16.92 3.47 -8.19
N GLY A 245 -15.90 3.24 -9.02
CA GLY A 245 -14.52 3.09 -8.56
C GLY A 245 -13.75 1.91 -9.15
N PRO A 246 -12.47 2.12 -9.55
CA PRO A 246 -11.77 3.40 -9.65
C PRO A 246 -12.22 4.23 -10.86
N LEU A 247 -12.30 5.55 -10.65
CA LEU A 247 -12.60 6.64 -11.62
C LEU A 247 -13.98 6.63 -12.28
N VAL A 248 -14.48 5.46 -12.68
CA VAL A 248 -15.73 5.24 -13.41
C VAL A 248 -16.53 4.10 -12.78
N VAL A 249 -17.76 3.89 -13.25
CA VAL A 249 -18.62 2.80 -12.81
C VAL A 249 -18.12 1.47 -13.33
N TRP A 250 -17.95 0.49 -12.46
CA TRP A 250 -17.62 -0.87 -12.84
C TRP A 250 -18.71 -1.83 -12.41
N PRO A 251 -18.94 -2.93 -13.15
CA PRO A 251 -19.71 -4.03 -12.63
C PRO A 251 -19.01 -4.58 -11.38
N ALA A 252 -19.75 -4.69 -10.30
CA ALA A 252 -19.30 -5.26 -9.05
C ALA A 252 -20.16 -6.46 -8.67
N LEU A 253 -19.54 -7.37 -7.90
CA LEU A 253 -20.19 -8.53 -7.31
C LEU A 253 -20.22 -8.34 -5.80
N GLU A 254 -21.42 -8.33 -5.22
CA GLU A 254 -21.66 -8.43 -3.78
C GLU A 254 -21.88 -9.88 -3.41
N VAL A 255 -21.29 -10.28 -2.28
CA VAL A 255 -21.52 -11.57 -1.65
C VAL A 255 -21.86 -11.33 -0.20
N TRP A 256 -22.98 -11.87 0.24
CA TRP A 256 -23.35 -11.97 1.64
C TRP A 256 -23.57 -13.45 1.98
N MET A 257 -22.81 -13.94 2.95
CA MET A 257 -22.95 -15.29 3.48
C MET A 257 -23.30 -15.17 4.97
N PRO A 258 -24.52 -15.53 5.40
CA PRO A 258 -24.90 -15.43 6.81
C PRO A 258 -24.33 -16.56 7.68
N SER A 259 -24.01 -17.72 7.09
CA SER A 259 -23.46 -18.89 7.81
C SER A 259 -22.02 -18.70 8.29
N VAL A 260 -21.26 -17.86 7.61
CA VAL A 260 -19.93 -17.38 8.00
C VAL A 260 -20.06 -15.87 7.85
N PRO A 261 -20.07 -15.04 8.91
CA PRO A 261 -20.48 -13.63 8.89
C PRO A 261 -19.59 -12.78 7.97
N PHE A 262 -19.72 -12.99 6.67
CA PHE A 262 -18.80 -12.57 5.63
C PHE A 262 -19.61 -11.78 4.63
N SER A 263 -19.22 -10.52 4.48
CA SER A 263 -19.71 -9.66 3.42
C SER A 263 -18.53 -9.23 2.58
N GLY A 264 -18.71 -9.19 1.27
CA GLY A 264 -17.69 -8.71 0.36
C GLY A 264 -18.30 -8.07 -0.88
N MET A 265 -17.59 -7.07 -1.39
CA MET A 265 -17.89 -6.38 -2.63
C MET A 265 -16.61 -6.25 -3.44
N LEU A 266 -16.65 -6.67 -4.70
CA LEU A 266 -15.49 -6.58 -5.57
C LEU A 266 -15.90 -6.10 -6.96
N SER A 267 -15.40 -4.93 -7.35
CA SER A 267 -15.58 -4.38 -8.70
C SER A 267 -14.44 -4.79 -9.63
N VAL A 268 -14.73 -4.96 -10.93
CA VAL A 268 -13.70 -5.29 -11.94
C VAL A 268 -12.55 -4.29 -11.91
N GLY A 269 -12.87 -2.99 -11.80
CA GLY A 269 -11.84 -1.97 -11.74
C GLY A 269 -11.00 -2.03 -10.47
N THR A 270 -11.57 -2.45 -9.33
CA THR A 270 -10.79 -2.71 -8.11
C THR A 270 -9.83 -3.89 -8.31
N VAL A 271 -10.26 -4.97 -8.96
CA VAL A 271 -9.38 -6.10 -9.28
C VAL A 271 -8.19 -5.64 -10.11
N VAL A 272 -8.42 -4.77 -11.09
CA VAL A 272 -7.34 -4.17 -11.90
C VAL A 272 -6.39 -3.34 -11.03
N LEU A 273 -6.92 -2.44 -10.20
CA LEU A 273 -6.12 -1.56 -9.34
C LEU A 273 -5.28 -2.34 -8.33
N VAL A 274 -5.94 -3.21 -7.57
CA VAL A 274 -5.32 -3.98 -6.49
C VAL A 274 -4.40 -5.06 -7.05
N GLY A 275 -4.74 -5.67 -8.18
CA GLY A 275 -3.86 -6.58 -8.91
C GLY A 275 -2.59 -5.88 -9.41
N THR A 276 -2.71 -4.67 -9.95
CA THR A 276 -1.54 -3.87 -10.40
C THR A 276 -0.63 -3.53 -9.23
N LEU A 277 -1.20 -3.02 -8.13
CA LEU A 277 -0.45 -2.66 -6.94
C LEU A 277 0.19 -3.90 -6.29
N GLY A 278 -0.57 -4.99 -6.11
CA GLY A 278 -0.09 -6.25 -5.57
C GLY A 278 1.04 -6.86 -6.40
N ALA A 279 0.96 -6.77 -7.72
CA ALA A 279 2.03 -7.21 -8.62
C ALA A 279 3.30 -6.36 -8.45
N LEU A 280 3.18 -5.03 -8.34
CA LEU A 280 4.32 -4.14 -8.10
C LEU A 280 4.94 -4.37 -6.71
N ILE A 281 4.12 -4.52 -5.67
CA ILE A 281 4.57 -4.84 -4.31
C ILE A 281 5.32 -6.17 -4.32
N GLY A 282 4.71 -7.20 -4.90
CA GLY A 282 5.31 -8.53 -4.97
C GLY A 282 6.62 -8.55 -5.77
N LEU A 283 6.71 -7.80 -6.87
CA LEU A 283 7.93 -7.69 -7.67
C LEU A 283 9.06 -7.01 -6.89
N ASN A 284 8.75 -5.96 -6.12
CA ASN A 284 9.72 -5.30 -5.26
C ASN A 284 10.15 -6.20 -4.08
N ALA A 285 9.21 -6.92 -3.47
CA ALA A 285 9.52 -7.90 -2.43
C ALA A 285 10.41 -9.04 -2.95
N ALA A 286 10.16 -9.54 -4.17
CA ALA A 286 11.01 -10.53 -4.82
C ALA A 286 12.43 -9.99 -5.05
N LEU A 287 12.57 -8.73 -5.49
CA LEU A 287 13.87 -8.09 -5.65
C LEU A 287 14.62 -7.97 -4.33
N VAL A 288 13.94 -7.59 -3.24
CA VAL A 288 14.53 -7.54 -1.89
C VAL A 288 14.98 -8.92 -1.45
N ALA A 289 14.14 -9.94 -1.61
CA ALA A 289 14.45 -11.31 -1.24
C ALA A 289 15.66 -11.84 -2.02
N SER A 290 15.71 -11.65 -3.34
CA SER A 290 16.82 -12.12 -4.17
C SER A 290 18.13 -11.43 -3.80
N ARG A 291 18.09 -10.12 -3.51
CA ARG A 291 19.27 -9.38 -3.05
C ARG A 291 19.71 -9.80 -1.65
N TRP A 292 18.78 -10.05 -0.75
CA TRP A 292 19.09 -10.53 0.59
C TRP A 292 19.81 -11.88 0.52
N LEU A 293 19.26 -12.85 -0.22
CA LEU A 293 19.85 -14.18 -0.37
C LEU A 293 21.26 -14.12 -1.00
N LYS A 294 21.47 -13.25 -2.00
CA LYS A 294 22.78 -13.07 -2.65
C LYS A 294 23.79 -12.33 -1.78
N ALA A 295 23.36 -11.30 -1.03
CA ALA A 295 24.24 -10.53 -0.16
C ALA A 295 24.78 -11.38 1.01
N THR A 296 24.06 -12.40 1.45
CA THR A 296 24.56 -13.38 2.43
C THR A 296 25.51 -14.41 1.83
N ALA A 297 25.54 -14.57 0.51
CA ALA A 297 26.46 -15.48 -0.18
C ALA A 297 27.82 -14.84 -0.51
N SER A 298 27.88 -13.51 -0.62
CA SER A 298 29.13 -12.75 -0.76
C SER A 298 29.54 -12.16 0.58
N GLU A 299 30.74 -12.44 1.09
CA GLU A 299 31.27 -11.90 2.37
C GLU A 299 31.45 -10.37 2.40
N THR A 300 31.00 -9.64 1.37
CA THR A 300 31.06 -8.18 1.34
C THR A 300 29.89 -7.57 2.10
N SER A 301 30.20 -7.05 3.28
CA SER A 301 29.33 -6.20 4.10
C SER A 301 28.94 -4.93 3.32
N GLY A 302 27.82 -4.97 2.58
CA GLY A 302 27.42 -3.94 1.62
C GLY A 302 25.97 -3.47 1.76
N SER A 303 25.79 -2.37 2.50
CA SER A 303 24.68 -1.41 2.47
C SER A 303 23.22 -1.92 2.64
N THR A 304 22.79 -2.05 3.89
CA THR A 304 21.39 -2.24 4.31
C THR A 304 20.49 -1.03 4.02
N ALA A 305 21.07 0.15 3.82
CA ALA A 305 20.35 1.35 3.40
C ALA A 305 19.60 1.13 2.07
N GLY A 306 20.12 0.26 1.19
CA GLY A 306 19.45 -0.13 -0.04
C GLY A 306 18.18 -0.95 0.19
N VAL A 307 18.17 -1.87 1.17
CA VAL A 307 17.01 -2.73 1.46
C VAL A 307 15.91 -1.97 2.20
N VAL A 308 16.27 -1.13 3.18
CA VAL A 308 15.32 -0.24 3.87
C VAL A 308 14.75 0.81 2.92
N GLY A 309 15.58 1.34 2.00
CA GLY A 309 15.14 2.27 0.96
C GLY A 309 14.22 1.66 -0.11
N ILE A 310 14.21 0.32 -0.27
CA ILE A 310 13.28 -0.41 -1.15
C ILE A 310 12.00 -0.83 -0.40
N ALA A 311 12.06 -0.97 0.92
CA ALA A 311 10.90 -1.28 1.77
C ALA A 311 10.03 -0.04 2.08
N ALA A 312 10.63 1.14 2.26
CA ALA A 312 9.89 2.38 2.57
C ALA A 312 8.79 2.76 1.54
N PRO A 313 8.96 2.56 0.22
CA PRO A 313 7.92 2.83 -0.77
C PRO A 313 6.71 1.89 -0.75
N GLN A 314 6.75 0.79 0.02
CA GLN A 314 5.64 -0.17 0.10
C GLN A 314 4.48 0.33 0.98
N ALA A 315 4.61 1.51 1.61
CA ALA A 315 3.51 2.21 2.25
C ALA A 315 2.52 2.69 1.18
N CYS A 316 1.66 1.78 0.74
CA CYS A 316 0.59 2.01 -0.21
C CYS A 316 -0.52 2.88 0.40
N CYS A 317 -1.43 3.39 -0.44
CA CYS A 317 -2.68 3.98 0.02
C CYS A 317 -3.49 3.08 0.99
N CYS A 318 -3.28 1.75 0.96
CA CYS A 318 -3.83 0.81 1.93
C CYS A 318 -3.28 0.93 3.37
N CYS A 319 -2.11 1.54 3.58
CA CYS A 319 -1.57 1.74 4.91
C CYS A 319 -2.27 2.89 5.64
N GLY A 320 -2.98 3.78 4.93
CA GLY A 320 -3.67 4.93 5.49
C GLY A 320 -4.71 4.56 6.54
N PRO A 321 -5.69 3.69 6.23
CA PRO A 321 -6.68 3.24 7.21
C PRO A 321 -6.03 2.58 8.42
N LEU A 322 -5.03 1.72 8.23
CA LEU A 322 -4.29 1.11 9.35
C LEU A 322 -3.58 2.14 10.23
N LEU A 323 -2.88 3.11 9.63
CA LEU A 323 -2.20 4.17 10.39
C LEU A 323 -3.21 5.06 11.13
N SER A 324 -4.37 5.34 10.54
CA SER A 324 -5.44 6.06 11.24
C SER A 324 -6.01 5.26 12.40
N GLN A 325 -6.17 3.94 12.27
CA GLN A 325 -6.67 3.10 13.37
C GLN A 325 -5.64 2.90 14.48
N VAL A 326 -4.35 2.78 14.13
CA VAL A 326 -3.26 2.87 15.11
C VAL A 326 -3.29 4.25 15.80
N GLY A 327 -3.54 5.31 15.04
CA GLY A 327 -3.78 6.65 15.58
C GLY A 327 -4.96 6.71 16.55
N VAL A 328 -6.11 6.10 16.22
CA VAL A 328 -7.27 6.00 17.12
C VAL A 328 -6.90 5.28 18.41
N VAL A 329 -6.21 4.14 18.31
CA VAL A 329 -5.85 3.32 19.47
C VAL A 329 -4.79 3.98 20.36
N VAL A 330 -3.83 4.70 19.76
CA VAL A 330 -2.69 5.31 20.49
C VAL A 330 -2.99 6.74 20.95
N LEU A 331 -3.69 7.52 20.13
CA LEU A 331 -3.91 8.97 20.30
C LEU A 331 -5.39 9.32 20.54
N GLY A 332 -6.28 8.34 20.52
CA GLY A 332 -7.72 8.50 20.72
C GLY A 332 -8.51 8.83 19.44
N PRO A 333 -9.85 8.62 19.43
CA PRO A 333 -10.71 8.80 18.25
C PRO A 333 -10.66 10.20 17.61
N SER A 334 -10.44 11.23 18.43
CA SER A 334 -10.42 12.64 18.01
C SER A 334 -9.34 13.00 16.97
N LEU A 335 -8.22 12.26 16.93
CA LEU A 335 -7.14 12.46 15.95
C LEU A 335 -7.15 11.44 14.80
N GLY A 336 -7.75 10.27 15.01
CA GLY A 336 -7.78 9.21 14.00
C GLY A 336 -8.87 9.36 12.94
N ALA A 337 -10.03 9.93 13.28
CA ALA A 337 -11.14 10.11 12.33
C ALA A 337 -10.80 11.03 11.12
N PRO A 338 -10.11 12.18 11.29
CA PRO A 338 -9.71 13.02 10.15
C PRO A 338 -8.67 12.34 9.26
N LEU A 339 -7.76 11.55 9.83
CA LEU A 339 -6.76 10.79 9.08
C LEU A 339 -7.42 9.67 8.29
N TYR A 340 -8.39 8.96 8.87
CA TYR A 340 -9.14 7.92 8.17
C TYR A 340 -9.88 8.52 6.96
N LEU A 341 -10.59 9.64 7.11
CA LEU A 341 -11.31 10.30 6.00
C LEU A 341 -10.39 10.76 4.85
N LEU A 342 -9.09 10.98 5.10
CA LEU A 342 -8.12 11.30 4.06
C LEU A 342 -7.70 10.08 3.23
N PHE A 343 -7.88 8.86 3.74
CA PHE A 343 -7.36 7.64 3.12
C PHE A 343 -8.42 6.56 2.84
N ALA A 344 -9.58 6.64 3.49
CA ALA A 344 -10.60 5.60 3.46
C ALA A 344 -11.28 5.47 2.11
N ASP A 345 -11.42 6.59 1.39
CA ASP A 345 -11.96 6.56 0.05
C ASP A 345 -10.79 6.46 -0.96
N PRO A 346 -10.63 5.35 -1.70
CA PRO A 346 -9.62 5.24 -2.75
C PRO A 346 -9.87 6.23 -3.90
N SER A 347 -11.06 6.83 -3.98
CA SER A 347 -11.37 7.95 -4.86
C SER A 347 -11.00 9.32 -4.26
N SER A 348 -10.57 9.37 -2.99
CA SER A 348 -10.09 10.60 -2.36
C SER A 348 -8.87 11.15 -3.07
N SER A 349 -8.76 12.47 -3.09
CA SER A 349 -7.64 13.20 -3.66
C SER A 349 -6.27 12.80 -3.09
N ILE A 350 -6.21 12.50 -1.81
CA ILE A 350 -4.97 12.04 -1.19
C ILE A 350 -4.71 10.58 -1.57
N GLY A 351 -5.73 9.72 -1.53
CA GLY A 351 -5.62 8.32 -1.96
C GLY A 351 -5.09 8.17 -3.39
N SER A 352 -5.57 8.98 -4.34
CA SER A 352 -5.13 8.95 -5.74
C SER A 352 -3.69 9.41 -5.92
N LEU A 353 -3.26 10.46 -5.20
CA LEU A 353 -1.88 10.94 -5.20
C LEU A 353 -0.91 9.92 -4.60
N PHE A 354 -1.29 9.31 -3.47
CA PHE A 354 -0.50 8.24 -2.87
C PHE A 354 -0.40 7.02 -3.79
N PHE A 355 -1.51 6.62 -4.42
CA PHE A 355 -1.50 5.54 -5.40
C PHE A 355 -0.52 5.83 -6.55
N VAL A 356 -0.60 7.02 -7.15
CA VAL A 356 0.31 7.43 -8.23
C VAL A 356 1.76 7.47 -7.77
N ALA A 357 2.03 8.02 -6.58
CA ALA A 357 3.37 8.07 -6.00
C ALA A 357 3.92 6.66 -5.74
N SER A 358 3.14 5.77 -5.11
CA SER A 358 3.52 4.37 -4.89
C SER A 358 3.81 3.66 -6.22
N VAL A 359 2.92 3.76 -7.21
CA VAL A 359 3.13 3.15 -8.53
C VAL A 359 4.42 3.67 -9.16
N ALA A 360 4.65 4.98 -9.16
CA ALA A 360 5.85 5.60 -9.72
C ALA A 360 7.13 5.10 -9.03
N VAL A 361 7.16 5.10 -7.69
CA VAL A 361 8.35 4.69 -6.93
C VAL A 361 8.60 3.19 -7.07
N LEU A 362 7.58 2.35 -6.92
CA LEU A 362 7.68 0.89 -7.08
C LEU A 362 8.19 0.50 -8.48
N THR A 363 7.71 1.20 -9.51
CA THR A 363 8.15 1.00 -10.89
C THR A 363 9.59 1.46 -11.08
N ALA A 364 9.95 2.63 -10.53
CA ALA A 364 11.30 3.18 -10.62
C ALA A 364 12.35 2.29 -9.94
N VAL A 365 12.02 1.68 -8.80
CA VAL A 365 12.90 0.72 -8.10
C VAL A 365 13.20 -0.48 -9.00
N VAL A 366 12.17 -1.07 -9.62
CA VAL A 366 12.34 -2.23 -10.51
C VAL A 366 13.16 -1.87 -11.75
N ILE A 367 12.89 -0.73 -12.38
CA ILE A 367 13.67 -0.24 -13.54
C ILE A 367 15.12 -0.01 -13.15
N ARG A 368 15.38 0.62 -12.00
CA ARG A 368 16.75 0.88 -11.53
C ARG A 368 17.48 -0.43 -11.22
N ALA A 369 16.79 -1.42 -10.66
CA ALA A 369 17.35 -2.76 -10.44
C ALA A 369 17.76 -3.43 -11.75
N GLY A 370 16.96 -3.30 -12.82
CA GLY A 370 17.26 -3.88 -14.13
C GLY A 370 18.41 -3.23 -14.91
N ARG A 371 18.84 -2.03 -14.52
CA ARG A 371 19.96 -1.31 -15.14
C ARG A 371 21.30 -1.52 -14.45
N SER A 372 21.30 -2.12 -13.26
CA SER A 372 22.55 -2.43 -12.58
C SER A 372 23.26 -3.55 -13.35
N PRO A 373 24.52 -3.39 -13.78
CA PRO A 373 25.22 -4.45 -14.50
C PRO A 373 25.31 -5.71 -13.63
N PRO A 374 25.25 -6.92 -14.22
CA PRO A 374 25.60 -8.12 -13.49
C PRO A 374 27.03 -7.95 -12.96
N SER A 375 27.27 -8.31 -11.71
CA SER A 375 28.64 -8.39 -11.17
C SER A 375 29.47 -9.27 -12.10
N PRO A 376 30.70 -8.87 -12.48
CA PRO A 376 31.58 -9.75 -13.25
C PRO A 376 31.72 -11.08 -12.51
N SER A 377 31.62 -12.18 -13.26
CA SER A 377 31.87 -13.52 -12.74
C SER A 377 33.27 -13.58 -12.14
N ALA A 378 33.43 -14.31 -11.03
CA ALA A 378 34.71 -14.48 -10.33
C ALA A 378 35.85 -14.97 -11.24
N ASP A 379 35.52 -15.55 -12.40
CA ASP A 379 36.49 -15.98 -13.43
C ASP A 379 37.20 -14.81 -14.16
N GLU A 380 36.67 -13.59 -14.14
CA GLU A 380 37.33 -12.40 -14.74
C GLU A 380 38.31 -11.71 -13.78
N CYS A 381 38.44 -12.18 -12.53
CA CYS A 381 39.44 -11.72 -11.55
C CYS A 381 40.62 -12.69 -11.40
N ALA A 382 40.83 -13.60 -12.36
CA ALA A 382 42.12 -14.27 -12.49
C ALA A 382 43.09 -13.30 -13.18
N LEU A 383 43.85 -12.55 -12.38
CA LEU A 383 45.04 -11.85 -12.85
C LEU A 383 45.98 -12.90 -13.51
N PRO A 384 46.49 -12.66 -14.72
CA PRO A 384 47.55 -13.51 -15.27
C PRO A 384 48.80 -13.34 -14.39
N ALA A 385 49.31 -14.45 -13.87
CA ALA A 385 50.66 -14.54 -13.34
C ALA A 385 51.63 -14.93 -14.48
#